data_AF-A0A380DSR2-F1
#
_entry.id   AF-A0A380DSR2-F1
#
_cell.length_a   1.000
_cell.length_b   1.000
_cell.length_c   1.000
_cell.angle_alpha   90.00
_cell.angle_beta   90.00
_cell.angle_gamma   90.00
#
_symmetry.space_group_name_H-M   'P 1'
#
loop_
_entity.id
_entity.type
_entity.pdbx_description
1 polymer ?
#
loop_
_entity_poly.entity_id
_entity_poly.type
_entity_poly.pdbx_seq_one_letter_code
_entity_poly.pdbx_strand_id
1 'polypeptide(L)'
;MMLENKATNLGKTMTTRVTTPIVAGFGYATKAYIDFDNQMNQMKVQLDDGSQSASQLKSQVEELGKSSQNMAKEYGVAGASIRNGMNELIKKGFTFNQVSGAMPSILKATVASGDDFNTVMNVSSNVLEQFGLKVDDTNQMLTNTDRVTSVLTFAANKTSAGFSDLGEAMQM
;
A
#
# COMPACT_ATOMS: atom_id res chain seq x y z
N MET A 1 -16.72 39.59 -41.11
CA MET A 1 -16.32 39.21 -39.73
C MET A 1 -17.25 38.17 -39.05
N MET A 2 -18.39 37.73 -39.62
CA MET A 2 -19.29 36.77 -38.93
C MET A 2 -18.99 35.26 -39.15
N LEU A 3 -18.18 34.89 -40.15
CA LEU A 3 -17.87 33.48 -40.47
C LEU A 3 -16.66 32.93 -39.72
N GLU A 4 -15.63 33.77 -39.46
CA GLU A 4 -14.44 33.39 -38.67
C GLU A 4 -14.82 32.98 -37.24
N ASN A 5 -15.64 33.77 -36.54
CA ASN A 5 -16.02 33.49 -35.16
C ASN A 5 -16.78 32.18 -34.97
N LYS A 6 -17.54 31.71 -35.97
CA LYS A 6 -18.27 30.43 -35.90
C LYS A 6 -17.33 29.23 -36.06
N ALA A 7 -16.38 29.30 -36.99
CA ALA A 7 -15.38 28.25 -37.19
C ALA A 7 -14.42 28.13 -36.00
N THR A 8 -13.96 29.26 -35.46
CA THR A 8 -13.10 29.29 -34.26
C THR A 8 -13.82 28.78 -33.02
N ASN A 9 -15.12 29.06 -32.86
CA ASN A 9 -15.92 28.54 -31.74
C ASN A 9 -16.27 27.05 -31.88
N LEU A 10 -16.50 26.55 -33.10
CA LEU A 10 -16.68 25.12 -33.37
C LEU A 10 -15.38 24.34 -33.08
N GLY A 11 -14.23 24.85 -33.55
CA GLY A 11 -12.92 24.26 -33.28
C GLY A 11 -12.57 24.25 -31.78
N LYS A 12 -12.77 25.36 -31.07
CA LYS A 12 -12.60 25.42 -29.60
C LYS A 12 -13.56 24.48 -28.86
N THR A 13 -14.80 24.33 -29.32
CA THR A 13 -15.79 23.44 -28.69
C THR A 13 -15.44 21.97 -28.89
N MET A 14 -15.00 21.57 -30.09
CA MET A 14 -14.55 20.19 -30.34
C MET A 14 -13.27 19.84 -29.58
N THR A 15 -12.28 20.74 -29.55
CA THR A 15 -11.04 20.53 -28.80
C THR A 15 -11.32 20.38 -27.29
N THR A 16 -12.16 21.25 -26.71
CA THR A 16 -12.46 21.20 -25.28
C THR A 16 -13.37 20.02 -24.90
N ARG A 17 -14.31 19.61 -25.77
CA ARG A 17 -15.28 18.54 -25.44
C ARG A 17 -14.79 17.13 -25.78
N VAL A 18 -13.91 16.97 -26.76
CA VAL A 18 -13.46 15.65 -27.23
C VAL A 18 -11.99 15.44 -26.90
N THR A 19 -11.12 16.36 -27.29
CA THR A 19 -9.66 16.18 -27.11
C THR A 19 -9.23 16.32 -25.66
N THR A 20 -9.76 17.29 -24.91
CA THR A 20 -9.35 17.52 -23.51
C THR A 20 -9.65 16.33 -22.59
N PRO A 21 -10.85 15.71 -22.60
CA PRO A 21 -11.11 14.51 -21.78
C PRO A 21 -10.22 13.33 -22.15
N ILE A 22 -9.93 13.15 -23.44
CA ILE A 22 -9.05 12.07 -23.92
C ILE A 22 -7.62 12.29 -23.39
N VAL A 23 -7.05 13.49 -23.59
CA VAL A 23 -5.70 13.82 -23.12
C VAL A 23 -5.61 13.74 -21.59
N ALA A 24 -6.64 14.18 -20.86
CA ALA A 24 -6.69 14.06 -19.42
C ALA A 24 -6.73 12.60 -18.95
N GLY A 25 -7.54 11.76 -19.60
CA GLY A 25 -7.63 10.32 -19.31
C GLY A 25 -6.31 9.60 -19.58
N PHE A 26 -5.67 9.87 -20.73
CA PHE A 26 -4.34 9.33 -21.04
C PHE A 26 -3.28 9.80 -20.04
N GLY A 27 -3.26 11.10 -19.70
CA GLY A 27 -2.32 11.66 -18.73
C GLY A 27 -2.46 11.01 -17.35
N TYR A 28 -3.69 10.76 -16.88
CA TYR A 28 -3.94 10.07 -15.61
C TYR A 28 -3.48 8.61 -15.63
N ALA A 29 -3.78 7.88 -16.71
CA ALA A 29 -3.34 6.49 -16.87
C ALA A 29 -1.80 6.38 -16.92
N THR A 30 -1.13 7.27 -17.65
CA THR A 30 0.33 7.35 -17.69
C THR A 30 0.91 7.65 -16.31
N LYS A 31 0.35 8.60 -15.56
CA LYS A 31 0.79 8.91 -14.20
C LYS A 31 0.63 7.69 -13.27
N ALA A 32 -0.51 7.02 -13.31
CA ALA A 32 -0.76 5.83 -12.48
C ALA A 32 0.22 4.69 -12.79
N TYR A 33 0.57 4.50 -14.06
CA TYR A 33 1.58 3.53 -14.48
C TYR A 33 2.98 3.90 -13.96
N ILE A 34 3.39 5.16 -14.11
CA ILE A 34 4.67 5.64 -13.58
C ILE A 34 4.74 5.49 -12.06
N ASP A 35 3.69 5.87 -11.34
CA ASP A 35 3.65 5.74 -9.88
C ASP A 35 3.71 4.26 -9.45
N PHE A 36 3.01 3.38 -10.17
CA PHE A 36 3.12 1.94 -9.95
C PHE A 36 4.53 1.42 -10.20
N ASP A 37 5.14 1.73 -11.35
CA ASP A 37 6.49 1.31 -11.70
C ASP A 37 7.53 1.81 -10.68
N ASN A 38 7.41 3.07 -10.25
CA ASN A 38 8.26 3.64 -9.20
C ASN A 38 8.16 2.88 -7.88
N GLN A 39 6.95 2.58 -7.40
CA GLN A 39 6.74 1.81 -6.17
C GLN A 39 7.35 0.41 -6.25
N MET A 40 7.25 -0.22 -7.43
CA MET A 40 7.78 -1.56 -7.67
C MET A 40 9.31 -1.54 -7.73
N ASN A 41 9.88 -0.58 -8.45
CA ASN A 41 11.33 -0.41 -8.51
C ASN A 41 11.92 -0.09 -7.13
N GLN A 42 11.23 0.68 -6.28
CA GLN A 42 11.64 0.90 -4.89
C GLN A 42 11.67 -0.40 -4.09
N MET A 43 10.62 -1.23 -4.14
CA MET A 43 10.60 -2.53 -3.46
C MET A 43 11.74 -3.43 -3.97
N LYS A 44 12.00 -3.42 -5.28
CA LYS A 44 13.09 -4.18 -5.89
C LYS A 44 14.45 -3.81 -5.31
N VAL A 45 14.74 -2.51 -5.23
CA VAL A 45 16.01 -2.02 -4.68
C VAL A 45 16.11 -2.30 -3.18
N GLN A 46 15.00 -2.20 -2.44
CA GLN A 46 14.99 -2.42 -0.99
C GLN A 46 15.09 -3.90 -0.61
N LEU A 47 14.59 -4.81 -1.45
CA LEU A 47 14.70 -6.27 -1.26
C LEU A 47 16.06 -6.83 -1.71
N ASP A 48 16.82 -6.08 -2.50
CA ASP A 48 18.12 -6.51 -2.99
C ASP A 48 19.18 -6.42 -1.88
N ASP A 49 19.46 -7.55 -1.25
CA ASP A 49 20.52 -7.73 -0.27
C ASP A 49 21.84 -8.20 -0.90
N GLY A 50 21.92 -8.25 -2.24
CA GLY A 50 23.06 -8.75 -2.99
C GLY A 50 23.17 -10.28 -3.07
N SER A 51 22.28 -11.03 -2.40
CA SER A 51 22.28 -12.50 -2.41
C SER A 51 21.36 -13.08 -3.49
N GLN A 52 20.38 -12.31 -3.94
CA GLN A 52 19.33 -12.74 -4.86
C GLN A 52 19.68 -12.40 -6.32
N SER A 53 19.26 -13.25 -7.25
CA SER A 53 19.38 -12.92 -8.67
C SER A 53 18.39 -11.81 -9.07
N ALA A 54 18.75 -11.01 -10.07
CA ALA A 54 17.86 -9.98 -10.62
C ALA A 54 16.51 -10.54 -11.11
N SER A 55 16.49 -11.79 -11.58
CA SER A 55 15.26 -12.48 -12.00
C SER A 55 14.35 -12.81 -10.81
N GLN A 56 14.93 -13.29 -9.70
CA GLN A 56 14.18 -13.57 -8.47
C GLN A 56 13.58 -12.30 -7.89
N LEU A 57 14.36 -11.23 -7.76
CA LEU A 57 13.88 -9.92 -7.28
C LEU A 57 12.74 -9.38 -8.16
N LYS A 58 12.86 -9.49 -9.48
CA LYS A 58 11.81 -9.10 -10.42
C LYS A 58 10.53 -9.90 -10.18
N SER A 59 10.63 -11.21 -10.03
CA SER A 59 9.46 -12.08 -9.76
C SER A 59 8.78 -11.75 -8.44
N GLN A 60 9.56 -11.57 -7.36
CA GLN A 60 9.03 -11.23 -6.04
C GLN A 60 8.27 -9.90 -6.07
N VAL A 61 8.87 -8.87 -6.67
CA VAL A 61 8.24 -7.56 -6.77
C VAL A 61 6.99 -7.60 -7.62
N GLU A 62 7.01 -8.30 -8.77
CA GLU A 62 5.80 -8.53 -9.58
C GLU A 62 4.68 -9.22 -8.80
N GLU A 63 5.03 -10.19 -7.94
CA GLU A 63 4.10 -10.86 -7.06
C GLU A 63 3.52 -9.92 -6.01
N LEU A 64 4.33 -9.10 -5.34
CA LEU A 64 3.85 -8.04 -4.42
C LEU A 64 2.91 -7.07 -5.13
N GLY A 65 3.23 -6.67 -6.36
CA GLY A 65 2.36 -5.83 -7.19
C GLY A 65 1.00 -6.47 -7.45
N LYS A 66 0.97 -7.73 -7.91
CA LYS A 66 -0.27 -8.48 -8.14
C LYS A 66 -1.07 -8.66 -6.84
N SER A 67 -0.39 -9.07 -5.76
CA SER A 67 -0.98 -9.28 -4.44
C SER A 67 -1.60 -7.98 -3.93
N SER A 68 -0.93 -6.84 -4.07
CA SER A 68 -1.47 -5.53 -3.67
C SER A 68 -2.78 -5.18 -4.37
N GLN A 69 -2.92 -5.54 -5.65
CA GLN A 69 -4.14 -5.29 -6.42
C GLN A 69 -5.27 -6.23 -6.03
N ASN A 70 -4.95 -7.48 -5.68
CA ASN A 70 -5.93 -8.45 -5.19
C ASN A 70 -6.44 -8.03 -3.81
N MET A 71 -5.52 -7.70 -2.90
CA MET A 71 -5.86 -7.21 -1.56
C MET A 71 -6.65 -5.89 -1.62
N ALA A 72 -6.36 -5.01 -2.58
CA ALA A 72 -7.15 -3.79 -2.75
C ALA A 72 -8.63 -4.08 -3.05
N LYS A 73 -8.90 -5.11 -3.86
CA LYS A 73 -10.25 -5.54 -4.20
C LYS A 73 -10.94 -6.24 -3.02
N GLU A 74 -10.19 -7.02 -2.25
CA GLU A 74 -10.70 -7.83 -1.14
C GLU A 74 -11.01 -6.98 0.09
N TYR A 75 -10.09 -6.08 0.47
CA TYR A 75 -10.16 -5.32 1.71
C TYR A 75 -10.65 -3.87 1.52
N GLY A 76 -10.85 -3.42 0.28
CA GLY A 76 -11.32 -2.05 0.00
C GLY A 76 -10.30 -0.95 0.28
N VAL A 77 -9.03 -1.31 0.48
CA VAL A 77 -7.92 -0.35 0.68
C VAL A 77 -7.28 -0.03 -0.66
N ALA A 78 -6.95 1.24 -0.92
CA ALA A 78 -6.33 1.64 -2.18
C ALA A 78 -5.02 0.86 -2.43
N GLY A 79 -4.87 0.26 -3.61
CA GLY A 79 -3.68 -0.55 -3.94
C GLY A 79 -2.37 0.23 -3.85
N ALA A 80 -2.39 1.54 -4.10
CA ALA A 80 -1.23 2.41 -3.89
C ALA A 80 -0.83 2.50 -2.41
N SER A 81 -1.79 2.59 -1.49
CA SER A 81 -1.55 2.58 -0.04
C SER A 81 -1.00 1.23 0.41
N ILE A 82 -1.54 0.11 -0.10
CA ILE A 82 -1.02 -1.23 0.20
C ILE A 82 0.44 -1.35 -0.23
N ARG A 83 0.80 -0.91 -1.45
CA ARG A 83 2.20 -0.93 -1.91
C ARG A 83 3.11 0.01 -1.13
N ASN A 84 2.61 1.15 -0.66
CA ASN A 84 3.38 2.02 0.24
C ASN A 84 3.64 1.31 1.57
N GLY A 85 2.64 0.60 2.11
CA GLY A 85 2.81 -0.18 3.33
C GLY A 85 3.77 -1.36 3.14
N MET A 86 3.71 -2.06 2.00
CA MET A 86 4.70 -3.08 1.64
C MET A 86 6.12 -2.49 1.64
N ASN A 87 6.34 -1.37 0.94
CA ASN A 87 7.63 -0.67 0.94
C ASN A 87 8.08 -0.32 2.37
N GLU A 88 7.18 0.15 3.22
CA GLU A 88 7.53 0.52 4.59
C GLU A 88 7.94 -0.70 5.43
N LEU A 89 7.24 -1.83 5.31
CA LEU A 89 7.66 -3.06 5.98
C LEU A 89 9.01 -3.56 5.47
N ILE A 90 9.28 -3.48 4.16
CA ILE A 90 10.58 -3.85 3.58
C ILE A 90 11.69 -2.94 4.16
N LYS A 91 11.46 -1.62 4.24
CA LYS A 91 12.41 -0.70 4.89
C LYS A 91 12.65 -1.03 6.36
N LYS A 92 11.63 -1.51 7.07
CA LYS A 92 11.75 -2.01 8.45
C LYS A 92 12.48 -3.37 8.52
N GLY A 93 12.96 -3.90 7.38
CA GLY A 93 13.76 -5.10 7.29
C GLY A 93 12.93 -6.39 7.22
N PHE A 94 11.67 -6.31 6.80
CA PHE A 94 10.88 -7.50 6.54
C PHE A 94 11.26 -8.07 5.17
N THR A 95 11.41 -9.39 5.09
CA THR A 95 11.65 -10.10 3.83
C THR A 95 10.40 -10.11 2.95
N PHE A 96 10.56 -10.41 1.66
CA PHE A 96 9.45 -10.62 0.72
C PHE A 96 8.35 -11.54 1.29
N ASN A 97 8.73 -12.70 1.85
CA ASN A 97 7.78 -13.67 2.38
C ASN A 97 7.03 -13.12 3.62
N GLN A 98 7.74 -12.42 4.50
CA GLN A 98 7.15 -11.80 5.68
C GLN A 98 6.18 -10.69 5.30
N VAL A 99 6.53 -9.83 4.33
CA VAL A 99 5.63 -8.78 3.84
C VAL A 99 4.38 -9.37 3.20
N SER A 100 4.56 -10.34 2.31
CA SER A 100 3.46 -11.01 1.61
C SER A 100 2.49 -11.68 2.60
N GLY A 101 3.01 -12.36 3.62
CA GLY A 101 2.20 -13.06 4.61
C GLY A 101 1.64 -12.19 5.74
N ALA A 102 2.29 -11.08 6.08
CA ALA A 102 1.85 -10.19 7.17
C ALA A 102 0.74 -9.23 6.73
N MET A 103 0.77 -8.80 5.46
CA MET A 103 -0.16 -7.81 4.92
C MET A 103 -1.65 -8.19 5.09
N PRO A 104 -2.09 -9.45 4.88
CA PRO A 104 -3.47 -9.85 5.12
C PRO A 104 -3.94 -9.63 6.57
N SER A 105 -3.13 -9.95 7.59
CA SER A 105 -3.52 -9.72 8.99
C SER A 105 -3.65 -8.23 9.31
N ILE A 106 -2.76 -7.39 8.77
CA ILE A 106 -2.81 -5.92 8.93
C ILE A 106 -4.07 -5.35 8.25
N LEU A 107 -4.38 -5.78 7.03
CA LEU A 107 -5.57 -5.35 6.29
C LEU A 107 -6.86 -5.83 6.95
N LYS A 108 -6.88 -7.06 7.45
CA LYS A 108 -8.00 -7.58 8.25
C LYS A 108 -8.23 -6.74 9.50
N ALA A 109 -7.17 -6.37 10.21
CA ALA A 109 -7.25 -5.48 11.37
C ALA A 109 -7.73 -4.07 10.99
N THR A 110 -7.31 -3.56 9.82
CA THR A 110 -7.80 -2.31 9.24
C THR A 110 -9.31 -2.35 9.05
N VAL A 111 -9.83 -3.38 8.36
CA VAL A 111 -11.27 -3.53 8.13
C VAL A 111 -12.04 -3.75 9.45
N ALA A 112 -11.48 -4.51 10.38
CA ALA A 112 -12.15 -4.86 11.63
C ALA A 112 -12.18 -3.73 12.67
N SER A 113 -11.21 -2.82 12.64
CA SER A 113 -11.18 -1.63 13.51
C SER A 113 -11.85 -0.42 12.86
N GLY A 114 -11.84 -0.34 11.52
CA GLY A 114 -12.27 0.84 10.77
C GLY A 114 -11.21 1.95 10.70
N ASP A 115 -10.00 1.72 11.23
CA ASP A 115 -8.92 2.70 11.22
C ASP A 115 -8.20 2.80 9.88
N ASP A 116 -7.42 3.88 9.68
CA ASP A 116 -6.55 4.01 8.50
C ASP A 116 -5.51 2.88 8.45
N PHE A 117 -5.33 2.31 7.26
CA PHE A 117 -4.40 1.22 7.01
C PHE A 117 -2.97 1.55 7.44
N ASN A 118 -2.48 2.77 7.16
CA ASN A 118 -1.11 3.12 7.52
C ASN A 118 -0.94 3.24 9.03
N THR A 119 -1.96 3.75 9.74
CA THR A 119 -1.98 3.77 11.21
C THR A 119 -1.91 2.35 11.77
N VAL A 120 -2.78 1.46 11.31
CA VAL A 120 -2.81 0.06 11.76
C VAL A 120 -1.48 -0.65 11.50
N MET A 121 -0.91 -0.48 10.31
CA MET A 121 0.40 -1.03 9.94
C MET A 121 1.52 -0.48 10.82
N ASN A 122 1.59 0.84 10.99
CA ASN A 122 2.66 1.48 11.76
C ASN A 122 2.61 1.07 13.23
N VAL A 123 1.43 1.11 13.84
CA VAL A 123 1.26 0.71 15.25
C VAL A 123 1.57 -0.78 15.42
N SER A 124 1.07 -1.65 14.54
CA SER A 124 1.34 -3.09 14.62
C SER A 124 2.84 -3.40 14.47
N SER A 125 3.51 -2.79 13.50
CA SER A 125 4.96 -2.99 13.29
C SER A 125 5.79 -2.42 14.44
N ASN A 126 5.41 -1.27 14.99
CA ASN A 126 6.07 -0.71 16.17
C ASN A 126 5.90 -1.61 17.39
N VAL A 127 4.72 -2.18 17.62
CA VAL A 127 4.51 -3.15 18.71
C VAL A 127 5.34 -4.41 18.50
N LEU A 128 5.42 -4.92 17.27
CA LEU A 128 6.30 -6.06 16.98
C LEU A 128 7.76 -5.76 17.35
N GLU A 129 8.24 -4.56 17.05
CA GLU A 129 9.61 -4.14 17.37
C GLU A 129 9.81 -3.90 18.88
N GLN A 130 8.95 -3.10 19.51
CA GLN A 130 9.04 -2.72 20.93
C GLN A 130 9.02 -3.94 21.86
N PHE A 131 8.25 -4.97 21.51
CA PHE A 131 8.12 -6.18 22.32
C PHE A 131 9.05 -7.32 21.86
N GLY A 132 9.98 -7.06 20.94
CA GLY A 132 10.94 -8.06 20.46
C GLY A 132 10.28 -9.25 19.72
N LEU A 133 9.12 -9.02 19.12
CA LEU A 133 8.35 -10.02 18.38
C LEU A 133 8.66 -10.02 16.88
N LYS A 134 9.39 -9.02 16.38
CA LYS A 134 9.97 -9.07 15.04
C LYS A 134 11.12 -10.09 15.04
N VAL A 135 10.98 -11.15 14.25
CA VAL A 135 11.95 -12.24 14.16
C VAL A 135 12.23 -12.61 12.70
N ASP A 136 13.37 -13.23 12.43
CA ASP A 136 13.78 -13.60 11.07
C ASP A 136 13.02 -14.83 10.54
N ASP A 137 12.56 -15.73 11.43
CA ASP A 137 11.75 -16.87 11.04
C ASP A 137 10.41 -16.40 10.49
N THR A 138 10.12 -16.75 9.24
CA THR A 138 8.91 -16.26 8.56
C THR A 138 7.65 -16.74 9.27
N ASN A 139 7.55 -18.02 9.63
CA ASN A 139 6.31 -18.58 10.22
C ASN A 139 6.00 -17.97 11.59
N GLN A 140 7.03 -17.83 12.43
CA GLN A 140 6.91 -17.20 13.73
C GLN A 140 6.59 -15.72 13.59
N MET A 141 7.19 -15.03 12.63
CA MET A 141 6.90 -13.63 12.36
C MET A 141 5.45 -13.41 11.89
N LEU A 142 4.92 -14.28 11.02
CA LEU A 142 3.51 -14.24 10.63
C LEU A 142 2.58 -14.50 11.83
N THR A 143 2.92 -15.49 12.66
CA THR A 143 2.17 -15.80 13.90
C THR A 143 2.18 -14.61 14.85
N ASN A 144 3.32 -13.94 15.01
CA ASN A 144 3.46 -12.78 15.88
C ASN A 144 2.64 -11.60 15.34
N THR A 145 2.66 -11.36 14.03
CA THR A 145 1.87 -10.31 13.38
C THR A 145 0.39 -10.52 13.59
N ASP A 146 -0.09 -11.74 13.33
CA ASP A 146 -1.50 -12.08 13.49
C ASP A 146 -1.95 -11.90 14.94
N ARG A 147 -1.12 -12.33 15.90
CA ARG A 147 -1.37 -12.14 17.32
C ARG A 147 -1.40 -10.66 17.72
N VAL A 148 -0.41 -9.87 17.30
CA VAL A 148 -0.32 -8.43 17.63
C VAL A 148 -1.52 -7.68 17.07
N THR A 149 -1.78 -7.84 15.78
CA THR A 149 -2.92 -7.19 15.10
C THR A 149 -4.24 -7.59 15.74
N SER A 150 -4.45 -8.87 16.04
CA SER A 150 -5.67 -9.36 16.71
C SER A 150 -5.86 -8.79 18.11
N VAL A 151 -4.79 -8.71 18.92
CA VAL A 151 -4.84 -8.14 20.27
C VAL A 151 -5.14 -6.64 20.22
N LEU A 152 -4.49 -5.90 19.32
CA LEU A 152 -4.73 -4.47 19.14
C LEU A 152 -6.16 -4.19 18.65
N THR A 153 -6.63 -4.93 17.65
CA THR A 153 -8.03 -4.83 17.18
C THR A 153 -9.02 -5.15 18.30
N PHE A 154 -8.76 -6.17 19.11
CA PHE A 154 -9.62 -6.49 20.25
C PHE A 154 -9.63 -5.36 21.28
N ALA A 155 -8.47 -4.81 21.63
CA ALA A 155 -8.34 -3.70 22.57
C ALA A 155 -9.08 -2.46 22.07
N ALA A 156 -8.86 -2.07 20.80
CA ALA A 156 -9.53 -0.97 20.13
C ALA A 156 -11.05 -1.10 20.23
N ASN A 157 -11.58 -2.24 19.77
CA ASN A 157 -13.02 -2.51 19.78
C ASN A 157 -13.63 -2.57 21.18
N LYS A 158 -12.88 -3.00 22.21
CA LYS A 158 -13.37 -3.09 23.59
C LYS A 158 -13.32 -1.78 24.35
N THR A 159 -12.42 -0.88 23.99
CA THR A 159 -12.24 0.40 24.67
C THR A 159 -12.86 1.58 23.91
N SER A 160 -13.42 1.31 22.72
CA SER A 160 -13.85 2.35 21.76
C SER A 160 -12.71 3.29 21.34
N ALA A 161 -11.47 2.86 21.56
CA ALA A 161 -10.26 3.53 21.08
C ALA A 161 -9.91 3.04 19.67
N GLY A 162 -9.16 3.83 18.91
CA GLY A 162 -8.56 3.40 17.65
C GLY A 162 -7.12 2.91 17.82
N PHE A 163 -6.56 2.32 16.76
CA PHE A 163 -5.12 2.03 16.66
C PHE A 163 -4.28 3.27 16.88
N SER A 164 -4.75 4.46 16.49
CA SER A 164 -4.05 5.73 16.77
C SER A 164 -3.86 5.95 18.27
N ASP A 165 -4.93 5.83 19.05
CA ASP A 165 -4.91 6.02 20.51
C ASP A 165 -4.04 4.96 21.19
N LEU A 166 -4.15 3.70 20.74
CA LEU A 166 -3.31 2.61 21.23
C LEU A 166 -1.83 2.87 20.92
N GLY A 167 -1.53 3.33 19.71
CA GLY A 167 -0.18 3.69 19.28
C GLY A 167 0.44 4.78 20.14
N GLU A 168 -0.32 5.84 20.43
CA GLU A 168 0.12 6.95 21.29
C GLU A 168 0.36 6.46 22.74
N ALA A 169 -0.54 5.64 23.27
CA ALA A 169 -0.40 5.07 24.61
C ALA A 169 0.83 4.17 24.78
N MET A 170 1.30 3.51 23.71
CA MET A 170 2.47 2.63 23.71
C MET A 170 3.79 3.35 23.39
N GLN A 171 3.76 4.66 23.11
CA GLN A 171 4.96 5.47 22.91
C GLN A 171 5.52 6.07 24.22
N MET A 172 4.88 5.80 25.37
CA MET A 172 5.26 6.31 26.70
C MET A 172 6.12 5.34 27.51
#